data_AF-A0A1V6E6E1-F1
#
_entry.id   AF-A0A1V6E6E1-F1
#
_cell.length_a   1.000
_cell.length_b   1.000
_cell.length_c   1.000
_cell.angle_alpha   90.00
_cell.angle_beta   90.00
_cell.angle_gamma   90.00
#
_symmetry.space_group_name_H-M   'P 1'
#
loop_
_entity.id
_entity.type
_entity.pdbx_description
1 polymer ?
#
loop_
_entity_poly.entity_id
_entity_poly.type
_entity_poly.pdbx_seq_one_letter_code
_entity_poly.pdbx_strand_id
1 'polypeptide(L)'
;MKKRLLALSIVFLCASLTVVFAIPGISFSVNSIKTNGDIIAGIPIPTGADIGLEVPLGSGLYSVTFRAAGGYESRMILRNAATSVPIVAPSAIDNTNRFFWTNAMAEIGVRRYLVREEIGGKNIWLFGLARGRYEDNATSFPTTVFADAQGMQSISAMLGIAHDSTFWQEPNRKVGWYAEFSMEYSPTFANFASAQMDFGRFNLTTEGLIPLTPEAGTLRNPSMMAPYIVLYGVGDYAVGSHIPHEILTSFGGIKGTKGLGDMVRGAQPWGYEAPIKGYASVELRFPDQSILENFALYPIGYLFGDIGAYGGLYDKPLGMSFLDNSGVIASAGAGVSLSIQNYLWLGAYAGWRWPIIDPLASTYYSRPSGFFWGITFAAHY
;
A
#
# COMPACT_ATOMS: atom_id res chain seq x y z
N MET A 1 14.67 14.56 27.07
CA MET A 1 15.53 13.37 26.92
C MET A 1 14.82 12.03 27.20
N LYS A 2 14.07 11.86 28.31
CA LYS A 2 13.41 10.59 28.66
C LYS A 2 12.46 10.00 27.59
N LYS A 3 11.75 10.83 26.81
CA LYS A 3 10.87 10.37 25.71
C LYS A 3 11.61 9.88 24.45
N ARG A 4 12.82 10.38 24.18
CA ARG A 4 13.66 9.94 23.03
C ARG A 4 14.32 8.59 23.28
N LEU A 5 14.65 8.30 24.55
CA LEU A 5 15.15 7.00 24.98
C LEU A 5 14.07 5.91 24.85
N LEU A 6 12.81 6.20 25.20
CA LEU A 6 11.71 5.24 25.08
C LEU A 6 11.46 4.78 23.63
N ALA A 7 11.50 5.71 22.66
CA ALA A 7 11.32 5.38 21.25
C ALA A 7 12.49 4.53 20.71
N LEU A 8 13.73 4.85 21.09
CA LEU A 8 14.88 4.00 20.77
C LEU A 8 14.78 2.62 21.44
N SER A 9 14.28 2.55 22.67
CA SER A 9 14.07 1.29 23.39
C SER A 9 13.01 0.42 22.72
N ILE A 10 11.95 1.00 22.14
CA ILE A 10 10.94 0.25 21.38
C ILE A 10 11.54 -0.25 20.05
N VAL A 11 12.31 0.57 19.34
CA VAL A 11 12.99 0.14 18.10
C VAL A 11 14.00 -0.97 18.39
N PHE A 12 14.80 -0.85 19.45
CA PHE A 12 15.72 -1.91 19.89
C PHE A 12 14.98 -3.15 20.42
N LEU A 13 13.84 -2.99 21.10
CA LEU A 13 13.02 -4.11 21.55
C LEU A 13 12.43 -4.86 20.35
N CYS A 14 11.88 -4.15 19.37
CA CYS A 14 11.41 -4.71 18.11
C CYS A 14 12.55 -5.37 17.31
N ALA A 15 13.75 -4.78 17.29
CA ALA A 15 14.93 -5.36 16.66
C ALA A 15 15.55 -6.53 17.47
N SER A 16 15.23 -6.66 18.76
CA SER A 16 15.71 -7.77 19.61
C SER A 16 14.74 -8.96 19.63
N LEU A 17 13.44 -8.70 19.44
CA LEU A 17 12.41 -9.72 19.32
C LEU A 17 12.46 -10.45 17.96
N THR A 18 13.16 -9.90 16.96
CA THR A 18 13.36 -10.53 15.64
C THR A 18 14.46 -11.60 15.62
N VAL A 19 15.26 -11.73 16.69
CA VAL A 19 16.38 -12.70 16.74
C VAL A 19 15.94 -14.05 17.35
N VAL A 20 14.75 -14.13 17.93
CA VAL A 20 14.27 -15.30 18.65
C VAL A 20 13.07 -15.87 17.88
N PHE A 21 13.12 -17.18 17.57
CA PHE A 21 12.09 -17.99 16.88
C PHE A 21 12.18 -18.12 15.36
N ALA A 22 13.34 -18.52 14.82
CA ALA A 22 13.38 -19.28 13.58
C ALA A 22 13.55 -20.77 13.89
N ILE A 23 12.45 -21.46 14.21
CA ILE A 23 12.39 -22.92 13.99
C ILE A 23 12.30 -23.10 12.47
N PRO A 24 13.04 -24.04 11.84
CA PRO A 24 12.96 -24.25 10.39
C PRO A 24 11.50 -24.35 9.94
N GLY A 25 11.07 -23.41 9.12
CA GLY A 25 9.71 -23.36 8.58
C GLY A 25 8.84 -22.20 9.08
N ILE A 26 9.01 -21.68 10.30
CA ILE A 26 8.22 -20.52 10.75
C ILE A 26 8.78 -19.24 10.13
N SER A 27 7.93 -18.47 9.46
CA SER A 27 8.28 -17.17 8.89
C SER A 27 7.62 -16.05 9.68
N PHE A 28 8.44 -15.08 10.10
CA PHE A 28 8.00 -13.87 10.79
C PHE A 28 8.38 -12.66 9.93
N SER A 29 7.52 -11.65 9.90
CA SER A 29 7.78 -10.42 9.14
C SER A 29 7.23 -9.19 9.84
N VAL A 30 7.92 -8.06 9.68
CA VAL A 30 7.47 -6.74 10.10
C VAL A 30 7.54 -5.83 8.88
N ASN A 31 6.38 -5.45 8.37
CA ASN A 31 6.23 -4.70 7.14
C ASN A 31 5.51 -3.37 7.39
N SER A 32 5.52 -2.51 6.37
CA SER A 32 4.64 -1.34 6.29
C SER A 32 4.73 -0.45 7.54
N ILE A 33 5.94 -0.09 7.98
CA ILE A 33 6.09 0.84 9.10
C ILE A 33 5.33 2.12 8.76
N LYS A 34 4.27 2.39 9.51
CA LYS A 34 3.39 3.55 9.36
C LYS A 34 4.05 4.73 10.02
N THR A 35 4.01 5.88 9.35
CA THR A 35 4.58 7.11 9.91
C THR A 35 3.55 8.23 9.85
N ASN A 36 3.56 9.10 10.85
CA ASN A 36 2.69 10.26 10.91
C ASN A 36 3.52 11.54 11.09
N GLY A 37 3.51 12.38 10.05
CA GLY A 37 4.18 13.68 10.03
C GLY A 37 3.40 14.79 10.73
N ASP A 38 2.08 14.64 10.88
CA ASP A 38 1.21 15.68 11.44
C ASP A 38 1.31 15.79 12.97
N ILE A 39 1.90 14.79 13.63
CA ILE A 39 2.13 14.81 15.09
C ILE A 39 3.19 15.84 15.48
N ILE A 40 4.29 15.93 14.72
CA ILE A 40 5.36 16.91 14.96
C ILE A 40 5.79 17.51 13.62
N ALA A 41 5.04 18.50 13.15
CA ALA A 41 5.44 19.45 12.11
C ALA A 41 6.24 18.86 10.93
N GLY A 42 5.75 17.77 10.33
CA GLY A 42 6.34 17.13 9.16
C GLY A 42 7.45 16.11 9.45
N ILE A 43 7.80 15.86 10.70
CA ILE A 43 8.74 14.78 11.07
C ILE A 43 7.98 13.45 11.03
N PRO A 44 8.34 12.49 10.16
CA PRO A 44 7.68 11.19 10.12
C PRO A 44 7.97 10.39 11.39
N ILE A 45 6.99 10.29 12.29
CA ILE A 45 7.11 9.50 13.51
C ILE A 45 6.52 8.12 13.26
N PRO A 46 7.24 7.03 13.55
CA PRO A 46 6.65 5.68 13.50
C PRO A 46 5.44 5.60 14.45
N THR A 47 4.29 5.24 13.91
CA THR A 47 3.02 5.14 14.64
C THR A 47 2.31 3.81 14.48
N GLY A 48 2.90 2.89 13.72
CA GLY A 48 2.30 1.59 13.45
C GLY A 48 3.20 0.70 12.61
N ALA A 49 2.79 -0.56 12.47
CA ALA A 49 3.44 -1.55 11.62
C ALA A 49 2.48 -2.72 11.36
N ASP A 50 2.83 -3.53 10.37
CA ASP A 50 2.17 -4.79 10.07
C ASP A 50 3.08 -5.93 10.52
N ILE A 51 2.57 -6.82 11.34
CA ILE A 51 3.26 -8.02 11.82
C ILE A 51 2.61 -9.24 11.15
N GLY A 52 3.43 -10.09 10.54
CA GLY A 52 2.99 -11.33 9.93
C GLY A 52 3.70 -12.54 10.52
N LEU A 53 2.95 -13.62 10.72
CA LEU A 53 3.45 -14.93 11.11
C LEU A 53 2.88 -15.98 10.16
N GLU A 54 3.74 -16.81 9.59
CA GLU A 54 3.35 -17.98 8.80
C GLU A 54 3.94 -19.24 9.44
N VAL A 55 3.07 -20.19 9.74
CA VAL A 55 3.41 -21.47 10.35
C VAL A 55 3.08 -22.59 9.36
N PRO A 56 4.09 -23.27 8.78
CA PRO A 56 3.84 -24.38 7.88
C PRO A 56 3.29 -25.58 8.65
N LEU A 57 2.41 -26.35 7.99
CA LEU A 57 1.79 -27.54 8.54
C LEU A 57 2.27 -28.79 7.80
N GLY A 58 2.62 -29.83 8.56
CA GLY A 58 2.94 -31.16 8.03
C GLY A 58 4.03 -31.13 6.97
N SER A 59 3.69 -31.56 5.75
CA SER A 59 4.61 -31.67 4.60
C SER A 59 5.03 -30.32 3.99
N GLY A 60 4.58 -29.18 4.53
CA GLY A 60 4.89 -27.85 3.99
C GLY A 60 4.00 -27.44 2.80
N LEU A 61 3.04 -28.26 2.38
CA LEU A 61 2.06 -27.86 1.35
C LEU A 61 0.93 -26.98 1.90
N TYR A 62 0.83 -26.86 3.21
CA TYR A 62 -0.14 -26.01 3.89
C TYR A 62 0.58 -25.08 4.85
N SER A 63 0.05 -23.88 5.06
CA SER A 63 0.46 -23.01 6.15
C SER A 63 -0.72 -22.27 6.77
N VAL A 64 -0.62 -21.97 8.05
CA VAL A 64 -1.52 -21.05 8.76
C VAL A 64 -0.84 -19.71 8.80
N THR A 65 -1.59 -18.65 8.47
CA THR A 65 -1.08 -17.29 8.48
C THR A 65 -1.84 -16.45 9.50
N PHE A 66 -1.10 -15.69 10.28
CA PHE A 66 -1.62 -14.65 11.15
C PHE A 66 -1.04 -13.32 10.71
N ARG A 67 -1.87 -12.28 10.64
CA ARG A 67 -1.40 -10.92 10.44
C ARG A 67 -2.10 -10.00 11.43
N ALA A 68 -1.35 -9.09 12.03
CA ALA A 68 -1.90 -7.99 12.78
C ALA A 68 -1.30 -6.71 12.22
N ALA A 69 -2.13 -5.70 11.99
CA ALA A 69 -1.67 -4.38 11.61
C ALA A 69 -2.34 -3.37 12.53
N GLY A 70 -1.63 -2.30 12.86
CA GLY A 70 -2.20 -1.21 13.64
C GLY A 70 -1.41 0.06 13.42
N GLY A 71 -2.07 1.19 13.49
CA GLY A 71 -1.42 2.47 13.31
C GLY A 71 -2.24 3.66 13.76
N TYR A 72 -1.53 4.76 13.91
CA TYR A 72 -2.10 6.08 14.17
C TYR A 72 -1.61 7.05 13.09
N GLU A 73 -2.43 7.27 12.08
CA GLU A 73 -2.07 8.01 10.86
C GLU A 73 -2.98 9.22 10.68
N SER A 74 -2.66 10.09 9.74
CA SER A 74 -3.63 11.09 9.28
C SER A 74 -4.47 10.50 8.17
N ARG A 75 -5.78 10.70 8.25
CA ARG A 75 -6.73 10.35 7.18
C ARG A 75 -7.41 11.60 6.67
N MET A 76 -7.80 11.56 5.40
CA MET A 76 -8.65 12.59 4.82
C MET A 76 -9.91 11.98 4.22
N ILE A 77 -11.03 12.67 4.37
CA ILE A 77 -12.27 12.47 3.62
C ILE A 77 -12.45 13.72 2.76
N LEU A 78 -12.22 13.61 1.44
CA LEU A 78 -12.23 14.76 0.52
C LEU A 78 -13.62 15.03 -0.05
N ARG A 79 -14.59 15.13 0.86
CA ARG A 79 -16.01 15.33 0.55
C ARG A 79 -16.59 16.42 1.45
N ASN A 80 -17.35 17.34 0.89
CA ASN A 80 -18.09 18.30 1.68
C ASN A 80 -19.15 17.56 2.52
N ALA A 81 -19.13 17.75 3.84
CA ALA A 81 -20.04 17.06 4.75
C ALA A 81 -21.54 17.32 4.43
N ALA A 82 -21.90 18.49 3.92
CA ALA A 82 -23.31 18.82 3.66
C ALA A 82 -23.80 18.39 2.27
N THR A 83 -22.92 18.39 1.27
CA THR A 83 -23.31 18.25 -0.15
C THR A 83 -22.70 17.02 -0.83
N SER A 84 -21.79 16.32 -0.16
CA SER A 84 -20.99 15.23 -0.73
C SER A 84 -20.10 15.65 -1.92
N VAL A 85 -20.04 16.92 -2.29
CA VAL A 85 -19.21 17.38 -3.41
C VAL A 85 -17.72 17.27 -3.05
N PRO A 86 -16.84 16.83 -3.96
CA PRO A 86 -15.39 16.84 -3.75
C PRO A 86 -14.88 18.22 -3.30
N ILE A 87 -13.91 18.24 -2.40
CA ILE A 87 -13.29 19.48 -1.88
C ILE A 87 -11.78 19.46 -2.00
N VAL A 88 -11.17 20.65 -1.91
CA VAL A 88 -9.72 20.81 -1.75
C VAL A 88 -9.30 20.18 -0.41
N ALA A 89 -8.13 19.54 -0.38
CA ALA A 89 -7.55 19.01 0.84
C ALA A 89 -7.34 20.11 1.91
N PRO A 90 -7.83 19.91 3.15
CA PRO A 90 -7.57 20.84 4.25
C PRO A 90 -6.06 21.00 4.53
N SER A 91 -5.63 22.26 4.71
CA SER A 91 -4.22 22.58 4.97
C SER A 91 -3.74 22.12 6.37
N ALA A 92 -4.67 21.86 7.29
CA ALA A 92 -4.40 21.42 8.65
C ALA A 92 -5.44 20.38 9.11
N ILE A 93 -5.15 19.70 10.22
CA ILE A 93 -6.11 18.81 10.90
C ILE A 93 -7.30 19.66 11.40
N ASP A 94 -8.49 19.37 10.90
CA ASP A 94 -9.75 20.06 11.24
C ASP A 94 -10.71 19.16 12.04
N ASN A 95 -10.37 17.88 12.23
CA ASN A 95 -11.18 16.85 12.90
C ASN A 95 -12.52 16.52 12.21
N THR A 96 -12.69 16.93 10.95
CA THR A 96 -13.86 16.61 10.12
C THR A 96 -13.42 15.97 8.81
N ASN A 97 -12.69 16.71 7.98
CA ASN A 97 -12.22 16.27 6.67
C ASN A 97 -10.78 15.80 6.69
N ARG A 98 -9.98 16.26 7.65
CA ARG A 98 -8.63 15.78 7.93
C ARG A 98 -8.48 15.58 9.43
N PHE A 99 -8.23 14.34 9.82
CA PHE A 99 -8.25 13.92 11.23
C PHE A 99 -7.20 12.85 11.51
N PHE A 100 -6.91 12.68 12.79
CA PHE A 100 -6.11 11.54 13.23
C PHE A 100 -6.97 10.28 13.23
N TRP A 101 -6.44 9.24 12.59
CA TRP A 101 -7.11 7.99 12.33
C TRP A 101 -6.37 6.87 13.04
N THR A 102 -7.09 6.22 13.96
CA THR A 102 -6.64 4.99 14.59
C THR A 102 -7.19 3.82 13.80
N ASN A 103 -6.32 2.98 13.28
CA ASN A 103 -6.71 1.77 12.56
C ASN A 103 -6.06 0.54 13.16
N ALA A 104 -6.81 -0.56 13.16
CA ALA A 104 -6.31 -1.87 13.51
C ALA A 104 -6.95 -2.94 12.63
N MET A 105 -6.17 -3.97 12.32
CA MET A 105 -6.58 -5.12 11.52
C MET A 105 -5.98 -6.39 12.13
N ALA A 106 -6.77 -7.46 12.14
CA ALA A 106 -6.30 -8.79 12.45
C ALA A 106 -6.78 -9.79 11.40
N GLU A 107 -5.91 -10.69 10.98
CA GLU A 107 -6.19 -11.73 10.00
C GLU A 107 -5.77 -13.08 10.54
N ILE A 108 -6.59 -14.08 10.23
CA ILE A 108 -6.24 -15.49 10.34
C ILE A 108 -6.59 -16.17 9.02
N GLY A 109 -5.67 -16.97 8.50
CA GLY A 109 -5.84 -17.61 7.20
C GLY A 109 -5.10 -18.92 7.06
N VAL A 110 -5.39 -19.58 5.95
CA VAL A 110 -4.75 -20.82 5.51
C VAL A 110 -4.30 -20.65 4.08
N ARG A 111 -3.09 -21.12 3.77
CA ARG A 111 -2.57 -21.25 2.41
C ARG A 111 -2.40 -22.72 2.06
N ARG A 112 -2.64 -23.04 0.79
CA ARG A 112 -2.35 -24.32 0.18
C ARG A 112 -1.49 -24.10 -1.04
N TYR A 113 -0.25 -24.57 -0.99
CA TYR A 113 0.66 -24.55 -2.11
C TYR A 113 0.24 -25.61 -3.13
N LEU A 114 0.00 -25.17 -4.37
CA LEU A 114 -0.17 -26.04 -5.54
C LEU A 114 1.19 -26.38 -6.14
N VAL A 115 2.11 -25.41 -6.11
CA VAL A 115 3.51 -25.55 -6.47
C VAL A 115 4.33 -24.86 -5.38
N ARG A 116 5.35 -25.55 -4.86
CA ARG A 116 6.30 -25.00 -3.89
C ARG A 116 7.71 -25.40 -4.31
N GLU A 117 8.44 -24.47 -4.91
CA GLU A 117 9.86 -24.65 -5.21
C GLU A 117 10.71 -23.84 -4.22
N GLU A 118 11.54 -24.53 -3.44
CA GLU A 118 12.47 -23.87 -2.50
C GLU A 118 13.58 -23.10 -3.22
N ILE A 119 14.01 -23.60 -4.40
CA ILE A 119 15.10 -23.03 -5.18
C ILE A 119 14.50 -22.29 -6.38
N GLY A 120 14.76 -20.98 -6.50
CA GLY A 120 14.24 -20.15 -7.59
C GLY A 120 12.83 -19.58 -7.34
N GLY A 121 12.23 -19.90 -6.19
CA GLY A 121 11.13 -19.14 -5.61
C GLY A 121 9.78 -19.27 -6.30
N LYS A 122 9.55 -20.26 -7.18
CA LYS A 122 8.27 -20.45 -7.87
C LYS A 122 7.24 -21.08 -6.95
N ASN A 123 6.36 -20.24 -6.44
CA ASN A 123 5.28 -20.65 -5.55
C ASN A 123 3.94 -20.28 -6.19
N ILE A 124 3.03 -21.25 -6.26
CA ILE A 124 1.63 -21.01 -6.58
C ILE A 124 0.82 -21.50 -5.39
N TRP A 125 -0.02 -20.66 -4.83
CA TRP A 125 -0.85 -21.05 -3.71
C TRP A 125 -2.26 -20.48 -3.80
N LEU A 126 -3.20 -21.29 -3.31
CA LEU A 126 -4.53 -20.85 -2.95
C LEU A 126 -4.49 -20.35 -1.50
N PHE A 127 -5.31 -19.36 -1.19
CA PHE A 127 -5.44 -18.89 0.18
C PHE A 127 -6.89 -18.56 0.52
N GLY A 128 -7.20 -18.67 1.81
CA GLY A 128 -8.40 -18.14 2.41
C GLY A 128 -8.11 -17.54 3.77
N LEU A 129 -8.69 -16.40 4.08
CA LEU A 129 -8.50 -15.71 5.36
C LEU A 129 -9.78 -15.01 5.82
N ALA A 130 -9.91 -14.86 7.13
CA ALA A 130 -10.86 -13.97 7.77
C ALA A 130 -10.10 -12.73 8.25
N ARG A 131 -10.65 -11.54 8.00
CA ARG A 131 -10.06 -10.25 8.33
C ARG A 131 -11.03 -9.45 9.19
N GLY A 132 -10.63 -9.15 10.42
CA GLY A 132 -11.29 -8.17 11.27
C GLY A 132 -10.65 -6.80 11.08
N ARG A 133 -11.47 -5.75 10.99
CA ARG A 133 -11.01 -4.35 10.93
C ARG A 133 -11.68 -3.50 12.00
N TYR A 134 -10.91 -2.56 12.51
CA TYR A 134 -11.35 -1.49 13.40
C TYR A 134 -10.81 -0.16 12.91
N GLU A 135 -11.67 0.84 12.85
CA GLU A 135 -11.30 2.21 12.56
C GLU A 135 -12.06 3.18 13.47
N ASP A 136 -11.34 4.20 13.95
CA ASP A 136 -11.90 5.36 14.63
C ASP A 136 -11.76 6.58 13.71
N ASN A 137 -12.89 7.07 13.17
CA ASN A 137 -12.93 8.11 12.15
C ASN A 137 -13.54 9.43 12.70
N ALA A 138 -13.77 10.42 11.83
CA ALA A 138 -14.28 11.72 12.25
C ALA A 138 -15.75 11.65 12.72
N THR A 139 -15.97 11.81 14.03
CA THR A 139 -17.32 11.83 14.64
C THR A 139 -18.21 12.96 14.14
N SER A 140 -17.63 14.00 13.56
CA SER A 140 -18.35 15.15 13.01
C SER A 140 -18.81 14.97 11.56
N PHE A 141 -18.29 13.96 10.85
CA PHE A 141 -18.66 13.71 9.45
C PHE A 141 -19.97 12.89 9.36
N PRO A 142 -20.91 13.22 8.47
CA PRO A 142 -22.17 12.49 8.35
C PRO A 142 -22.00 11.12 7.70
N THR A 143 -22.77 10.15 8.17
CA THR A 143 -22.74 8.76 7.67
C THR A 143 -23.57 8.54 6.41
N THR A 144 -24.22 9.59 5.89
CA THR A 144 -25.05 9.52 4.68
C THR A 144 -24.23 9.25 3.42
N VAL A 145 -22.98 9.72 3.39
CA VAL A 145 -22.06 9.53 2.24
C VAL A 145 -21.27 8.23 2.38
N PHE A 146 -20.72 8.00 3.58
CA PHE A 146 -19.98 6.79 3.92
C PHE A 146 -20.50 6.26 5.23
N ALA A 147 -20.98 5.01 5.25
CA ALA A 147 -21.48 4.39 6.47
C ALA A 147 -20.41 4.28 7.56
N ASP A 148 -19.14 4.21 7.19
CA ASP A 148 -17.98 4.15 8.09
C ASP A 148 -17.40 5.53 8.45
N ALA A 149 -18.02 6.65 8.05
CA ALA A 149 -17.46 7.99 8.24
C ALA A 149 -17.09 8.33 9.70
N GLN A 150 -17.80 7.74 10.67
CA GLN A 150 -17.59 7.93 12.11
C GLN A 150 -16.84 6.77 12.78
N GLY A 151 -16.59 5.68 12.05
CA GLY A 151 -15.85 4.52 12.52
C GLY A 151 -16.34 3.23 11.88
N MET A 152 -15.54 2.17 11.99
CA MET A 152 -15.87 0.85 11.44
C MET A 152 -15.44 -0.25 12.39
N GLN A 153 -16.27 -1.29 12.50
CA GLN A 153 -15.93 -2.58 13.10
C GLN A 153 -16.51 -3.69 12.25
N SER A 154 -15.68 -4.29 11.40
CA SER A 154 -16.14 -5.22 10.38
C SER A 154 -15.35 -6.52 10.36
N ILE A 155 -16.00 -7.57 9.86
CA ILE A 155 -15.38 -8.85 9.53
C ILE A 155 -15.62 -9.12 8.05
N SER A 156 -14.55 -9.47 7.33
CA SER A 156 -14.62 -9.94 5.96
C SER A 156 -13.93 -11.29 5.80
N ALA A 157 -14.36 -12.04 4.79
CA ALA A 157 -13.68 -13.24 4.32
C ALA A 157 -13.02 -12.93 2.98
N MET A 158 -11.81 -13.43 2.77
CA MET A 158 -11.07 -13.29 1.52
C MET A 158 -10.60 -14.65 1.02
N LEU A 159 -10.68 -14.85 -0.29
CA LEU A 159 -10.17 -16.02 -0.99
C LEU A 159 -9.36 -15.56 -2.19
N GLY A 160 -8.36 -16.34 -2.59
CA GLY A 160 -7.62 -16.02 -3.81
C GLY A 160 -6.58 -17.04 -4.22
N ILE A 161 -5.89 -16.69 -5.30
CA ILE A 161 -4.75 -17.42 -5.83
C ILE A 161 -3.62 -16.42 -6.05
N ALA A 162 -2.41 -16.82 -5.70
CA ALA A 162 -1.22 -16.03 -5.95
C ALA A 162 -0.12 -16.91 -6.56
N HIS A 163 0.66 -16.28 -7.41
CA HIS A 163 1.92 -16.78 -7.92
C HIS A 163 3.01 -15.79 -7.51
N ASP A 164 4.09 -16.28 -6.93
CA ASP A 164 5.30 -15.52 -6.68
C ASP A 164 6.47 -16.31 -7.23
N SER A 165 7.30 -15.63 -8.03
CA SER A 165 8.60 -16.12 -8.50
C SER A 165 9.68 -15.09 -8.21
N THR A 166 9.39 -14.11 -7.37
CA THR A 166 10.28 -13.01 -7.09
C THR A 166 11.34 -13.44 -6.10
N PHE A 167 12.60 -13.21 -6.44
CA PHE A 167 13.71 -13.49 -5.54
C PHE A 167 14.84 -12.49 -5.75
N TRP A 168 15.66 -12.33 -4.72
CA TRP A 168 16.90 -11.56 -4.81
C TRP A 168 17.91 -12.39 -5.59
N GLN A 169 18.22 -11.98 -6.81
CA GLN A 169 19.30 -12.59 -7.58
C GLN A 169 20.66 -12.10 -7.07
N GLU A 170 20.72 -10.83 -6.67
CA GLU A 170 21.89 -10.15 -6.11
C GLU A 170 21.44 -9.21 -4.97
N PRO A 171 22.34 -8.73 -4.07
CA PRO A 171 21.97 -7.92 -2.92
C PRO A 171 21.13 -6.67 -3.24
N ASN A 172 21.27 -6.09 -4.43
CA ASN A 172 20.56 -4.88 -4.85
C ASN A 172 19.66 -5.11 -6.09
N ARG A 173 19.45 -6.37 -6.50
CA ARG A 173 18.65 -6.71 -7.69
C ARG A 173 17.69 -7.87 -7.41
N LYS A 174 16.39 -7.54 -7.40
CA LYS A 174 15.28 -8.50 -7.37
C LYS A 174 14.85 -8.81 -8.81
N VAL A 175 14.49 -10.06 -9.09
CA VAL A 175 14.00 -10.51 -10.40
C VAL A 175 12.78 -11.39 -10.23
N GLY A 176 12.03 -11.59 -11.32
CA GLY A 176 10.85 -12.47 -11.34
C GLY A 176 9.56 -11.68 -11.40
N TRP A 177 8.44 -12.34 -11.14
CA TRP A 177 7.13 -11.71 -11.15
C TRP A 177 6.21 -12.29 -10.08
N TYR A 178 5.30 -11.44 -9.64
CA TYR A 178 4.23 -11.77 -8.71
C TYR A 178 2.89 -11.43 -9.37
N ALA A 179 1.90 -12.28 -9.15
CA ALA A 179 0.52 -11.97 -9.50
C ALA A 179 -0.41 -12.54 -8.45
N GLU A 180 -1.46 -11.79 -8.13
CA GLU A 180 -2.50 -12.22 -7.20
C GLU A 180 -3.86 -11.82 -7.75
N PHE A 181 -4.78 -12.78 -7.72
CA PHE A 181 -6.20 -12.52 -7.84
C PHE A 181 -6.89 -12.87 -6.54
N SER A 182 -7.68 -11.94 -6.00
CA SER A 182 -8.36 -12.10 -4.71
C SER A 182 -9.78 -11.55 -4.75
N MET A 183 -10.64 -12.17 -3.97
CA MET A 183 -12.01 -11.76 -3.71
C MET A 183 -12.18 -11.57 -2.21
N GLU A 184 -12.70 -10.42 -1.78
CA GLU A 184 -13.05 -10.12 -0.40
C GLU A 184 -14.55 -9.86 -0.29
N TYR A 185 -15.18 -10.38 0.75
CA TYR A 185 -16.61 -10.22 1.02
C TYR A 185 -16.85 -9.96 2.50
N SER A 186 -17.59 -8.90 2.81
CA SER A 186 -18.05 -8.59 4.16
C SER A 186 -19.58 -8.57 4.17
N PRO A 187 -20.23 -9.56 4.80
CA PRO A 187 -21.68 -9.58 4.91
C PRO A 187 -22.16 -8.74 6.10
N THR A 188 -23.35 -8.15 5.97
CA THR A 188 -24.00 -7.33 7.01
C THR A 188 -24.04 -8.01 8.38
N PHE A 189 -24.35 -9.31 8.42
CA PHE A 189 -24.54 -10.08 9.66
C PHE A 189 -23.24 -10.31 10.45
N ALA A 190 -22.07 -10.17 9.83
CA ALA A 190 -20.78 -10.41 10.46
C ALA A 190 -20.18 -9.13 11.06
N ASN A 191 -20.85 -7.98 10.93
CA ASN A 191 -20.36 -6.70 11.45
C ASN A 191 -20.88 -6.43 12.85
N PHE A 192 -20.11 -5.63 13.57
CA PHE A 192 -20.51 -5.15 14.89
C PHE A 192 -21.46 -3.95 14.74
N ALA A 193 -22.29 -3.72 15.76
CA ALA A 193 -23.48 -2.87 15.68
C ALA A 193 -23.26 -1.38 15.34
N SER A 194 -22.02 -0.89 15.28
CA SER A 194 -21.71 0.52 15.07
C SER A 194 -21.68 0.97 13.61
N ALA A 195 -21.37 0.08 12.65
CA ALA A 195 -21.41 0.38 11.22
C ALA A 195 -21.55 -0.90 10.40
N GLN A 196 -22.71 -1.09 9.77
CA GLN A 196 -22.99 -2.26 8.94
C GLN A 196 -22.28 -2.11 7.58
N MET A 197 -21.34 -3.01 7.30
CA MET A 197 -20.66 -3.12 6.01
C MET A 197 -21.30 -4.20 5.16
N ASP A 198 -21.44 -3.95 3.87
CA ASP A 198 -21.99 -4.92 2.95
C ASP A 198 -21.37 -4.69 1.59
N PHE A 199 -20.27 -5.42 1.34
CA PHE A 199 -19.51 -5.27 0.12
C PHE A 199 -18.86 -6.58 -0.34
N GLY A 200 -18.73 -6.69 -1.66
CA GLY A 200 -17.82 -7.58 -2.34
C GLY A 200 -16.74 -6.76 -3.06
N ARG A 201 -15.51 -7.28 -3.10
CA ARG A 201 -14.35 -6.63 -3.70
C ARG A 201 -13.54 -7.66 -4.48
N PHE A 202 -13.17 -7.30 -5.70
CA PHE A 202 -12.30 -8.09 -6.56
C PHE A 202 -11.02 -7.30 -6.79
N ASN A 203 -9.87 -7.95 -6.66
CA ASN A 203 -8.58 -7.33 -6.85
C ASN A 203 -7.67 -8.22 -7.69
N LEU A 204 -6.95 -7.60 -8.63
CA LEU A 204 -5.88 -8.19 -9.40
C LEU A 204 -4.63 -7.34 -9.20
N THR A 205 -3.56 -7.91 -8.66
CA THR A 205 -2.26 -7.25 -8.50
C THR A 205 -1.21 -8.01 -9.28
N THR A 206 -0.30 -7.29 -9.96
CA THR A 206 0.81 -7.85 -10.71
C THR A 206 2.07 -7.01 -10.50
N GLU A 207 3.21 -7.64 -10.31
CA GLU A 207 4.53 -7.02 -10.24
C GLU A 207 5.50 -7.80 -11.13
N GLY A 208 6.34 -7.11 -11.88
CA GLY A 208 7.38 -7.71 -12.72
C GLY A 208 8.71 -7.00 -12.52
N LEU A 209 9.78 -7.76 -12.33
CA LEU A 209 11.14 -7.29 -12.08
C LEU A 209 12.06 -7.89 -13.14
N ILE A 210 12.43 -7.07 -14.12
CA ILE A 210 13.06 -7.51 -15.36
C ILE A 210 14.49 -6.94 -15.43
N PRO A 211 15.54 -7.75 -15.22
CA PRO A 211 16.92 -7.28 -15.38
C PRO A 211 17.19 -6.96 -16.86
N LEU A 212 17.82 -5.82 -17.14
CA LEU A 212 18.18 -5.42 -18.50
C LEU A 212 19.56 -5.93 -18.93
N THR A 213 20.36 -6.39 -17.97
CA THR A 213 21.70 -6.92 -18.20
C THR A 213 21.85 -8.25 -17.47
N PRO A 214 22.37 -9.29 -18.14
CA PRO A 214 22.57 -10.59 -17.51
C PRO A 214 23.72 -10.60 -16.48
N GLU A 215 24.71 -9.70 -16.59
CA GLU A 215 26.02 -9.84 -15.90
C GLU A 215 26.42 -8.67 -14.99
N ALA A 216 25.69 -7.54 -15.02
CA ALA A 216 26.07 -6.36 -14.25
C ALA A 216 25.69 -6.49 -12.76
N GLY A 217 26.51 -5.91 -11.87
CA GLY A 217 26.31 -5.96 -10.41
C GLY A 217 26.42 -7.35 -9.81
N THR A 218 27.09 -8.28 -10.50
CA THR A 218 27.35 -9.64 -10.01
C THR A 218 28.65 -9.66 -9.21
N LEU A 219 28.86 -10.70 -8.37
CA LEU A 219 30.17 -10.97 -7.76
C LEU A 219 31.33 -11.01 -8.76
N ARG A 220 31.04 -11.34 -10.04
CA ARG A 220 32.04 -11.40 -11.12
C ARG A 220 32.31 -10.05 -11.76
N ASN A 221 31.39 -9.09 -11.65
CA ASN A 221 31.53 -7.75 -12.22
C ASN A 221 30.91 -6.70 -11.29
N PRO A 222 31.47 -6.52 -10.07
CA PRO A 222 30.88 -5.67 -9.04
C PRO A 222 30.82 -4.21 -9.48
N SER A 223 31.72 -3.80 -10.39
CA SER A 223 31.91 -2.43 -10.86
C SER A 223 30.81 -1.87 -11.76
N MET A 224 29.85 -2.70 -12.20
CA MET A 224 28.85 -2.29 -13.19
C MET A 224 27.47 -2.07 -12.57
N MET A 225 26.86 -0.92 -12.89
CA MET A 225 25.45 -0.64 -12.58
C MET A 225 24.55 -1.73 -13.15
N ALA A 226 23.54 -2.17 -12.39
CA ALA A 226 22.68 -3.30 -12.75
C ALA A 226 21.25 -2.87 -13.09
N PRO A 227 21.01 -2.20 -14.24
CA PRO A 227 19.71 -1.63 -14.53
C PRO A 227 18.63 -2.71 -14.67
N TYR A 228 17.43 -2.40 -14.17
CA TYR A 228 16.27 -3.26 -14.27
C TYR A 228 14.98 -2.45 -14.39
N ILE A 229 14.00 -3.04 -15.07
CA ILE A 229 12.65 -2.49 -15.17
C ILE A 229 11.79 -3.09 -14.06
N VAL A 230 11.00 -2.24 -13.42
CA VAL A 230 9.92 -2.63 -12.52
C VAL A 230 8.61 -2.29 -13.20
N LEU A 231 7.75 -3.28 -13.34
CA LEU A 231 6.37 -3.12 -13.79
C LEU A 231 5.48 -3.41 -12.59
N TYR A 232 4.50 -2.54 -12.35
CA TYR A 232 3.48 -2.79 -11.35
C TYR A 232 2.11 -2.44 -11.91
N GLY A 233 1.12 -3.26 -11.61
CA GLY A 233 -0.26 -3.04 -12.03
C GLY A 233 -1.21 -3.56 -10.96
N VAL A 234 -2.27 -2.80 -10.70
CA VAL A 234 -3.35 -3.21 -9.80
C VAL A 234 -4.68 -2.73 -10.31
N GLY A 235 -5.70 -3.59 -10.25
CA GLY A 235 -7.07 -3.28 -10.64
C GLY A 235 -8.03 -3.78 -9.58
N ASP A 236 -9.04 -2.98 -9.26
CA ASP A 236 -9.94 -3.21 -8.15
C ASP A 236 -11.37 -2.80 -8.50
N TYR A 237 -12.31 -3.66 -8.12
CA TYR A 237 -13.74 -3.47 -8.31
C TYR A 237 -14.50 -3.83 -7.04
N ALA A 238 -15.16 -2.84 -6.44
CA ALA A 238 -16.00 -3.01 -5.27
C ALA A 238 -17.49 -2.83 -5.62
N VAL A 239 -18.34 -3.63 -5.01
CA VAL A 239 -19.81 -3.58 -5.14
C VAL A 239 -20.45 -3.80 -3.78
N GLY A 240 -21.65 -3.30 -3.57
CA GLY A 240 -22.38 -3.52 -2.33
C GLY A 240 -23.28 -2.35 -1.98
N SER A 241 -24.08 -2.52 -0.92
CA SER A 241 -24.93 -1.46 -0.40
C SER A 241 -24.18 -0.49 0.51
N HIS A 242 -23.12 -0.96 1.17
CA HIS A 242 -22.31 -0.18 2.11
C HIS A 242 -20.83 -0.53 1.93
N ILE A 243 -20.18 0.18 1.00
CA ILE A 243 -18.75 0.04 0.73
C ILE A 243 -17.98 0.99 1.67
N PRO A 244 -17.10 0.49 2.55
CA PRO A 244 -16.31 1.35 3.42
C PRO A 244 -15.44 2.32 2.63
N HIS A 245 -15.25 3.53 3.14
CA HIS A 245 -14.37 4.53 2.55
C HIS A 245 -12.94 4.00 2.37
N GLU A 246 -12.43 3.18 3.29
CA GLU A 246 -11.11 2.55 3.15
C GLU A 246 -11.02 1.69 1.87
N ILE A 247 -12.07 0.96 1.51
CA ILE A 247 -12.12 0.13 0.30
C ILE A 247 -12.14 1.01 -0.96
N LEU A 248 -12.77 2.18 -0.89
CA LEU A 248 -12.80 3.15 -1.99
C LEU A 248 -11.45 3.84 -2.19
N THR A 249 -10.64 3.98 -1.13
CA THR A 249 -9.34 4.66 -1.15
C THR A 249 -8.13 3.72 -0.94
N SER A 250 -8.26 2.43 -1.23
CA SER A 250 -7.18 1.43 -1.18
C SER A 250 -7.28 0.47 -2.36
N PHE A 251 -6.23 -0.29 -2.70
CA PHE A 251 -6.37 -1.51 -3.50
C PHE A 251 -6.31 -2.76 -2.60
N GLY A 252 -6.97 -3.84 -3.04
CA GLY A 252 -7.21 -5.04 -2.25
C GLY A 252 -6.03 -6.01 -2.23
N GLY A 253 -6.31 -7.24 -1.80
CA GLY A 253 -5.36 -8.34 -1.79
C GLY A 253 -4.90 -8.78 -0.40
N ILE A 254 -4.04 -9.82 -0.36
CA ILE A 254 -3.41 -10.34 0.87
C ILE A 254 -2.74 -9.17 1.59
N LYS A 255 -1.94 -8.38 0.87
CA LYS A 255 -1.37 -7.12 1.33
C LYS A 255 -2.03 -5.98 0.56
N GLY A 256 -3.09 -5.41 1.14
CA GLY A 256 -3.71 -4.20 0.59
C GLY A 256 -2.69 -3.09 0.40
N THR A 257 -2.88 -2.28 -0.64
CA THR A 257 -2.01 -1.14 -0.96
C THR A 257 -2.80 0.17 -0.91
N LYS A 258 -2.08 1.29 -0.92
CA LYS A 258 -2.68 2.63 -0.89
C LYS A 258 -3.57 2.86 -2.11
N GLY A 259 -4.54 3.76 -2.04
CA GLY A 259 -5.45 4.06 -3.14
C GLY A 259 -4.82 4.84 -4.29
N LEU A 260 -5.61 5.07 -5.34
CA LEU A 260 -5.19 5.75 -6.58
C LEU A 260 -4.48 7.09 -6.30
N GLY A 261 -5.05 7.91 -5.41
CA GLY A 261 -4.52 9.23 -5.04
C GLY A 261 -3.15 9.19 -4.36
N ASP A 262 -2.78 8.05 -3.79
CA ASP A 262 -1.49 7.82 -3.14
C ASP A 262 -0.50 7.03 -4.00
N MET A 263 -1.00 6.25 -4.97
CA MET A 263 -0.15 5.47 -5.88
C MET A 263 0.35 6.28 -7.07
N VAL A 264 -0.51 7.09 -7.70
CA VAL A 264 -0.09 7.96 -8.80
C VAL A 264 0.71 9.12 -8.21
N ARG A 265 2.03 9.13 -8.44
CA ARG A 265 2.88 10.18 -7.86
C ARG A 265 2.43 11.57 -8.29
N GLY A 266 2.30 12.47 -7.32
CA GLY A 266 1.83 13.84 -7.54
C GLY A 266 0.31 14.01 -7.59
N ALA A 267 -0.46 12.92 -7.48
CA ALA A 267 -1.89 12.97 -7.28
C ALA A 267 -2.23 13.35 -5.82
N GLN A 268 -3.50 13.68 -5.58
CA GLN A 268 -4.06 14.07 -4.31
C GLN A 268 -4.25 12.83 -3.43
N PRO A 269 -3.49 12.68 -2.33
CA PRO A 269 -3.65 11.58 -1.38
C PRO A 269 -5.08 11.49 -0.87
N TRP A 270 -5.57 10.27 -0.62
CA TRP A 270 -6.95 9.98 -0.20
C TRP A 270 -8.06 10.47 -1.16
N GLY A 271 -7.71 11.05 -2.31
CA GLY A 271 -8.68 11.39 -3.34
C GLY A 271 -9.09 10.17 -4.18
N TYR A 272 -10.06 10.39 -5.07
CA TYR A 272 -10.49 9.43 -6.07
C TYR A 272 -11.14 8.18 -5.46
N GLU A 273 -12.04 8.40 -4.51
CA GLU A 273 -12.81 7.36 -3.81
C GLU A 273 -13.81 6.67 -4.75
N ALA A 274 -13.33 5.60 -5.39
CA ALA A 274 -14.05 4.92 -6.45
C ALA A 274 -14.15 3.40 -6.23
N PRO A 275 -15.31 2.79 -6.55
CA PRO A 275 -15.49 1.35 -6.54
C PRO A 275 -14.73 0.69 -7.69
N ILE A 276 -14.62 1.33 -8.86
CA ILE A 276 -13.81 0.87 -9.99
C ILE A 276 -12.55 1.70 -10.04
N LYS A 277 -11.38 1.06 -9.97
CA LYS A 277 -10.10 1.76 -10.05
C LYS A 277 -9.00 0.85 -10.54
N GLY A 278 -8.03 1.45 -11.22
CA GLY A 278 -6.86 0.75 -11.74
C GLY A 278 -5.64 1.66 -11.74
N TYR A 279 -4.48 1.06 -11.55
CA TYR A 279 -3.19 1.74 -11.54
C TYR A 279 -2.16 0.88 -12.28
N ALA A 280 -1.30 1.52 -13.04
CA ALA A 280 -0.14 0.88 -13.64
C ALA A 280 1.07 1.81 -13.57
N SER A 281 2.25 1.23 -13.38
CA SER A 281 3.51 1.95 -13.26
C SER A 281 4.64 1.18 -13.94
N VAL A 282 5.54 1.94 -14.54
CA VAL A 282 6.82 1.47 -15.06
C VAL A 282 7.91 2.29 -14.43
N GLU A 283 8.89 1.62 -13.83
CA GLU A 283 10.11 2.25 -13.34
C GLU A 283 11.34 1.64 -14.01
N LEU A 284 12.24 2.50 -14.47
CA LEU A 284 13.59 2.08 -14.87
C LEU A 284 14.53 2.44 -13.73
N ARG A 285 15.10 1.43 -13.08
CA ARG A 285 15.96 1.59 -11.91
C ARG A 285 17.42 1.31 -12.27
N PHE A 286 18.30 2.09 -11.65
CA PHE A 286 19.75 2.09 -11.82
C PHE A 286 20.42 1.91 -10.46
N PRO A 287 20.39 0.70 -9.88
CA PRO A 287 21.08 0.43 -8.63
C PRO A 287 22.61 0.46 -8.85
N ASP A 288 23.31 1.09 -7.91
CA ASP A 288 24.77 1.09 -7.86
C ASP A 288 25.29 0.20 -6.71
N GLN A 289 26.60 0.11 -6.60
CA GLN A 289 27.31 -0.54 -5.51
C GLN A 289 27.07 0.16 -4.16
N SER A 290 27.39 -0.57 -3.09
CA SER A 290 27.37 0.03 -1.75
C SER A 290 28.38 1.17 -1.68
N ILE A 291 27.96 2.34 -1.18
CA ILE A 291 28.87 3.49 -0.96
C ILE A 291 29.82 3.22 0.21
N LEU A 292 29.45 2.29 1.11
CA LEU A 292 30.23 1.93 2.28
C LEU A 292 30.70 0.48 2.18
N GLU A 293 31.99 0.24 2.42
CA GLU A 293 32.62 -1.09 2.32
C GLU A 293 32.03 -2.09 3.33
N ASN A 294 31.78 -1.64 4.56
CA ASN A 294 31.36 -2.48 5.69
C ASN A 294 29.89 -2.29 6.08
N PHE A 295 29.11 -1.59 5.25
CA PHE A 295 27.72 -1.29 5.54
C PHE A 295 26.93 -1.25 4.24
N ALA A 296 25.93 -2.11 4.10
CA ALA A 296 25.08 -2.16 2.92
C ALA A 296 24.30 -0.84 2.75
N LEU A 297 24.82 0.08 1.93
CA LEU A 297 24.19 1.35 1.60
C LEU A 297 24.20 1.56 0.09
N TYR A 298 23.13 1.15 -0.59
CA TYR A 298 23.06 1.14 -2.05
C TYR A 298 22.24 2.32 -2.56
N PRO A 299 22.82 3.25 -3.34
CA PRO A 299 22.06 4.28 -4.03
C PRO A 299 21.38 3.70 -5.26
N ILE A 300 20.19 4.21 -5.56
CA ILE A 300 19.39 3.80 -6.71
C ILE A 300 18.83 5.07 -7.35
N GLY A 301 19.25 5.36 -8.58
CA GLY A 301 18.57 6.32 -9.43
C GLY A 301 17.41 5.65 -10.15
N TYR A 302 16.31 6.36 -10.39
CA TYR A 302 15.20 5.79 -11.17
C TYR A 302 14.42 6.84 -11.96
N LEU A 303 13.85 6.38 -13.07
CA LEU A 303 12.84 7.08 -13.86
C LEU A 303 11.51 6.36 -13.69
N PHE A 304 10.40 7.09 -13.74
CA PHE A 304 9.09 6.49 -13.59
C PHE A 304 8.04 7.09 -14.52
N GLY A 305 7.02 6.29 -14.82
CA GLY A 305 5.76 6.70 -15.43
C GLY A 305 4.60 5.96 -14.78
N ASP A 306 3.60 6.70 -14.34
CA ASP A 306 2.41 6.22 -13.64
C ASP A 306 1.16 6.59 -14.43
N ILE A 307 0.17 5.70 -14.44
CA ILE A 307 -1.16 5.98 -14.93
C ILE A 307 -2.19 5.36 -13.99
N GLY A 308 -3.25 6.11 -13.69
CA GLY A 308 -4.35 5.70 -12.87
C GLY A 308 -5.68 6.03 -13.52
N ALA A 309 -6.66 5.13 -13.39
CA ALA A 309 -8.03 5.35 -13.82
C ALA A 309 -9.00 5.04 -12.68
N TYR A 310 -10.08 5.80 -12.58
CA TYR A 310 -11.15 5.58 -11.64
C TYR A 310 -12.50 5.73 -12.33
N GLY A 311 -13.47 4.91 -11.93
CA GLY A 311 -14.79 4.84 -12.54
C GLY A 311 -15.88 5.08 -11.51
N GLY A 312 -16.57 6.21 -11.64
CA GLY A 312 -17.72 6.60 -10.84
C GLY A 312 -17.41 6.77 -9.36
N LEU A 313 -17.11 8.00 -8.93
CA LEU A 313 -17.06 8.35 -7.51
C LEU A 313 -18.26 7.80 -6.75
N TYR A 314 -17.99 7.25 -5.57
CA TYR A 314 -19.03 6.71 -4.70
C TYR A 314 -20.08 7.80 -4.39
N ASP A 315 -21.35 7.40 -4.43
CA ASP A 315 -22.51 8.27 -4.22
C ASP A 315 -22.65 9.47 -5.22
N LYS A 316 -21.99 9.39 -6.39
CA LYS A 316 -22.15 10.28 -7.57
C LYS A 316 -22.32 11.79 -7.28
N PRO A 317 -21.33 12.47 -6.70
CA PRO A 317 -21.49 13.84 -6.21
C PRO A 317 -21.34 14.97 -7.24
N LEU A 318 -20.73 14.74 -8.41
CA LEU A 318 -20.51 15.79 -9.43
C LEU A 318 -21.62 15.87 -10.50
N GLY A 319 -22.69 15.10 -10.34
CA GLY A 319 -23.78 14.95 -11.31
C GLY A 319 -24.34 13.52 -11.31
N MET A 320 -25.43 13.27 -12.05
CA MET A 320 -26.07 11.94 -12.07
C MET A 320 -25.35 10.90 -12.95
N SER A 321 -24.46 11.34 -13.86
CA SER A 321 -23.83 10.45 -14.83
C SER A 321 -22.54 9.81 -14.29
N PHE A 322 -22.25 8.60 -14.75
CA PHE A 322 -21.02 7.88 -14.42
C PHE A 322 -19.78 8.59 -14.97
N LEU A 323 -19.88 9.21 -16.14
CA LEU A 323 -18.77 9.86 -16.83
C LEU A 323 -18.29 11.12 -16.10
N ASP A 324 -19.21 11.90 -15.52
CA ASP A 324 -18.87 13.12 -14.75
C ASP A 324 -18.10 12.80 -13.46
N ASN A 325 -18.14 11.53 -13.04
CA ASN A 325 -17.52 11.04 -11.82
C ASN A 325 -16.40 10.02 -12.10
N SER A 326 -15.88 9.97 -13.34
CA SER A 326 -14.82 9.06 -13.76
C SER A 326 -13.64 9.83 -14.33
N GLY A 327 -12.45 9.24 -14.29
CA GLY A 327 -11.29 9.90 -14.87
C GLY A 327 -10.02 9.08 -14.98
N VAL A 328 -9.03 9.68 -15.63
CA VAL A 328 -7.69 9.16 -15.88
C VAL A 328 -6.66 10.24 -15.55
N ILE A 329 -5.71 9.87 -14.70
CA ILE A 329 -4.58 10.69 -14.27
C ILE A 329 -3.27 9.99 -14.62
N ALA A 330 -2.24 10.76 -14.94
CA ALA A 330 -0.91 10.23 -15.20
C ALA A 330 0.16 11.12 -14.61
N SER A 331 1.34 10.55 -14.37
CA SER A 331 2.53 11.30 -14.02
C SER A 331 3.80 10.62 -14.51
N ALA A 332 4.87 11.37 -14.61
CA ALA A 332 6.18 10.85 -14.93
C ALA A 332 7.25 11.73 -14.31
N GLY A 333 8.41 11.14 -14.05
CA GLY A 333 9.49 11.85 -13.39
C GLY A 333 10.70 10.98 -13.11
N ALA A 334 11.50 11.45 -12.17
CA ALA A 334 12.71 10.80 -11.73
C ALA A 334 12.88 10.90 -10.21
N GLY A 335 13.67 10.00 -9.65
CA GLY A 335 14.00 10.02 -8.25
C GLY A 335 15.33 9.36 -7.94
N VAL A 336 15.73 9.52 -6.69
CA VAL A 336 16.88 8.87 -6.09
C VAL A 336 16.46 8.25 -4.78
N SER A 337 16.95 7.06 -4.48
CA SER A 337 16.75 6.42 -3.19
C SER A 337 18.04 5.79 -2.67
N LEU A 338 18.08 5.57 -1.36
CA LEU A 338 19.14 4.89 -0.64
C LEU A 338 18.52 3.66 0.04
N SER A 339 19.06 2.49 -0.26
CA SER A 339 18.79 1.24 0.42
C SER A 339 19.78 1.05 1.55
N ILE A 340 19.28 1.09 2.78
CA ILE A 340 20.00 0.84 4.01
C ILE A 340 19.75 -0.61 4.40
N GLN A 341 20.79 -1.44 4.32
CA GLN A 341 20.78 -2.86 4.66
C GLN A 341 19.68 -3.69 3.98
N ASN A 342 19.18 -3.22 2.83
CA ASN A 342 18.12 -3.86 2.05
C ASN A 342 16.77 -4.01 2.76
N TYR A 343 16.57 -3.38 3.91
CA TYR A 343 15.29 -3.37 4.61
C TYR A 343 14.68 -1.97 4.74
N LEU A 344 15.47 -0.91 4.54
CA LEU A 344 15.01 0.48 4.68
C LEU A 344 15.35 1.27 3.43
N TRP A 345 14.33 1.89 2.82
CA TRP A 345 14.46 2.77 1.68
C TRP A 345 14.06 4.19 2.03
N LEU A 346 14.98 5.11 1.82
CA LEU A 346 14.74 6.55 1.89
C LEU A 346 14.99 7.13 0.50
N GLY A 347 14.06 7.92 -0.03
CA GLY A 347 14.25 8.54 -1.34
C GLY A 347 13.55 9.86 -1.49
N ALA A 348 13.89 10.55 -2.57
CA ALA A 348 13.21 11.75 -3.03
C ALA A 348 12.92 11.60 -4.53
N TYR A 349 11.81 12.17 -4.96
CA TYR A 349 11.42 12.17 -6.36
C TYR A 349 10.76 13.48 -6.73
N ALA A 350 10.81 13.78 -8.03
CA ALA A 350 10.12 14.90 -8.61
C ALA A 350 9.61 14.52 -10.00
N GLY A 351 8.55 15.18 -10.43
CA GLY A 351 7.92 14.87 -11.70
C GLY A 351 6.87 15.88 -12.10
N TRP A 352 6.14 15.51 -13.13
CA TRP A 352 5.04 16.30 -13.65
C TRP A 352 3.80 15.42 -13.72
N ARG A 353 2.64 15.95 -13.29
CA ARG A 353 1.36 15.27 -13.42
C ARG A 353 0.57 15.84 -14.60
N TRP A 354 -0.25 14.99 -15.19
CA TRP A 354 -1.19 15.36 -16.24
C TRP A 354 -2.57 14.73 -15.96
N PRO A 355 -3.62 15.54 -15.82
CA PRO A 355 -4.99 15.06 -15.87
C PRO A 355 -5.35 14.79 -17.33
N ILE A 356 -5.41 13.52 -17.73
CA ILE A 356 -5.75 13.15 -19.11
C ILE A 356 -7.24 13.45 -19.33
N ILE A 357 -8.09 12.88 -18.48
CA ILE A 357 -9.52 13.18 -18.38
C ILE A 357 -9.85 13.10 -16.89
N ASP A 358 -9.65 14.18 -16.13
CA ASP A 358 -9.88 14.17 -14.68
C ASP A 358 -10.80 15.35 -14.28
N PRO A 359 -12.10 15.12 -14.07
CA PRO A 359 -13.03 16.16 -13.62
C PRO A 359 -12.69 16.72 -12.23
N LEU A 360 -11.91 16.00 -11.41
CA LEU A 360 -11.51 16.42 -10.07
C LEU A 360 -10.25 17.29 -10.06
N ALA A 361 -9.52 17.36 -11.17
CA ALA A 361 -8.22 18.03 -11.20
C ALA A 361 -8.33 19.52 -10.84
N SER A 362 -9.42 20.20 -11.23
CA SER A 362 -9.64 21.61 -10.89
C SER A 362 -10.02 21.83 -9.41
N THR A 363 -10.59 20.81 -8.77
CA THR A 363 -10.92 20.82 -7.34
C THR A 363 -9.68 20.53 -6.50
N TYR A 364 -8.89 19.52 -6.88
CA TYR A 364 -7.74 19.11 -6.08
C TYR A 364 -6.51 19.97 -6.30
N TYR A 365 -6.40 20.65 -7.44
CA TYR A 365 -5.22 21.44 -7.76
C TYR A 365 -5.57 22.81 -8.31
N SER A 366 -4.84 23.83 -7.83
CA SER A 366 -4.87 25.17 -8.42
C SER A 366 -4.36 25.20 -9.86
N ARG A 367 -3.50 24.22 -10.22
CA ARG A 367 -3.05 23.95 -11.58
C ARG A 367 -3.25 22.46 -11.87
N PRO A 368 -4.22 22.07 -12.71
CA PRO A 368 -4.53 20.68 -13.02
C PRO A 368 -3.30 19.87 -13.43
N SER A 369 -2.52 20.39 -14.39
CA SER A 369 -1.18 19.90 -14.73
C SER A 369 -0.11 20.69 -13.98
N GLY A 370 0.89 20.01 -13.43
CA GLY A 370 1.94 20.71 -12.71
C GLY A 370 3.06 19.85 -12.18
N PHE A 371 4.15 20.54 -11.83
CA PHE A 371 5.28 19.98 -11.12
C PHE A 371 4.88 19.53 -9.71
N PHE A 372 5.48 18.42 -9.27
CA PHE A 372 5.42 17.96 -7.89
C PHE A 372 6.77 17.38 -7.47
N TRP A 373 6.96 17.27 -6.16
CA TRP A 373 8.07 16.53 -5.56
C TRP A 373 7.62 15.88 -4.26
N GLY A 374 8.34 14.87 -3.81
CA GLY A 374 8.02 14.14 -2.60
C GLY A 374 9.23 13.38 -2.04
N ILE A 375 9.06 12.90 -0.82
CA ILE A 375 10.01 12.03 -0.13
C ILE A 375 9.32 10.69 0.09
N THR A 376 10.03 9.59 -0.14
CA THR A 376 9.55 8.24 0.10
C THR A 376 10.32 7.64 1.26
N PHE A 377 9.59 7.01 2.17
CA PHE A 377 10.12 6.16 3.23
C PHE A 377 9.41 4.81 3.15
N ALA A 378 10.16 3.74 3.01
CA ALA A 378 9.62 2.38 3.02
C ALA A 378 10.53 1.48 3.84
N ALA A 379 9.94 0.62 4.67
CA ALA A 379 10.66 -0.34 5.49
C ALA A 379 10.01 -1.72 5.37
N HIS A 380 10.83 -2.75 5.16
CA HIS A 380 10.44 -4.14 4.98
C HIS A 380 11.41 -5.05 5.74
N TYR A 381 10.93 -5.82 6.72
CA TYR A 381 11.72 -6.77 7.52
C TYR A 381 11.11 -8.17 7.52
#